data_AF-A0A6P1E8D7-F1
#
_entry.id   AF-A0A6P1E8D7-F1
#
_cell.length_a   1.000
_cell.length_b   1.000
_cell.length_c   1.000
_cell.angle_alpha   90.00
_cell.angle_beta   90.00
_cell.angle_gamma   90.00
#
_symmetry.space_group_name_H-M   'P 1'
#
loop_
_entity.id
_entity.type
_entity.pdbx_description
1 polymer ?
#
loop_
_entity_poly.entity_id
_entity_poly.type
_entity_poly.pdbx_seq_one_letter_code
_entity_poly.pdbx_strand_id
1 'polypeptide(L)'
;MQAVSSSALADLIARAERADPALDAALTALAPSVGGNVAPLRAAMVPLAQALTALVQANADIGLVADELRRYQKFAAPGKPSLQIVQLRKQQATVKQAALIARQNFAQATHAFLRDGGLTAPARRLPTDFATAWLGKVAAAVAAE
;
A
#
# COMPACT_ATOMS: atom_id res chain seq x y z
N MET A 1 -14.31 0.81 4.90
CA MET A 1 -13.08 1.64 4.80
C MET A 1 -12.79 1.77 3.32
N GLN A 2 -12.84 2.96 2.73
CA GLN A 2 -12.48 3.11 1.31
C GLN A 2 -11.00 2.74 1.15
N ALA A 3 -10.68 1.92 0.15
CA ALA A 3 -9.29 1.62 -0.17
C ALA A 3 -8.64 2.89 -0.72
N VAL A 4 -7.48 3.26 -0.17
CA VAL A 4 -6.71 4.41 -0.69
C VAL A 4 -6.25 4.05 -2.10
N SER A 5 -6.61 4.89 -3.08
CA SER A 5 -6.23 4.65 -4.47
C SER A 5 -4.72 4.79 -4.67
N SER A 6 -4.16 4.06 -5.63
CA SER A 6 -2.73 4.18 -5.98
C SER A 6 -2.37 5.59 -6.44
N SER A 7 -3.29 6.29 -7.12
CA SER A 7 -3.10 7.69 -7.51
C SER A 7 -3.04 8.63 -6.31
N ALA A 8 -3.88 8.41 -5.28
CA ALA A 8 -3.84 9.21 -4.06
C ALA A 8 -2.55 8.98 -3.27
N LEU A 9 -2.04 7.74 -3.22
CA LEU A 9 -0.74 7.44 -2.61
C LEU A 9 0.41 8.10 -3.36
N ALA A 10 0.38 8.10 -4.70
CA ALA A 10 1.38 8.77 -5.52
C ALA A 10 1.36 10.30 -5.31
N ASP A 11 0.18 10.92 -5.23
CA ASP A 11 0.04 12.35 -4.92
C ASP A 11 0.60 12.68 -3.53
N LEU A 12 0.30 11.86 -2.51
CA LEU A 12 0.86 12.04 -1.16
C LEU A 12 2.39 11.96 -1.15
N ILE A 13 2.99 11.03 -1.91
CA ILE A 13 4.45 10.92 -2.03
C ILE A 13 5.02 12.18 -2.67
N ALA A 14 4.47 12.60 -3.81
CA ALA A 14 4.95 13.80 -4.52
C ALA A 14 4.85 15.07 -3.65
N ARG A 15 3.75 15.22 -2.90
CA ARG A 15 3.55 16.31 -1.94
C ARG A 15 4.53 16.26 -0.78
N ALA A 16 4.84 15.06 -0.28
CA ALA A 16 5.81 14.88 0.79
C ALA A 16 7.24 15.27 0.35
N GLU A 17 7.63 14.87 -0.86
CA GLU A 17 8.95 15.16 -1.44
C GLU A 17 9.18 16.66 -1.66
N ARG A 18 8.14 17.41 -2.04
CA ARG A 18 8.20 18.87 -2.22
C ARG A 18 7.93 19.68 -0.95
N ALA A 19 7.73 19.04 0.20
CA ALA A 19 7.33 19.67 1.46
C ALA A 19 6.10 20.59 1.31
N ASP A 20 5.02 20.05 0.74
CA ASP A 20 3.78 20.78 0.49
C ASP A 20 3.15 21.34 1.78
N PRO A 21 2.87 22.66 1.88
CA PRO A 21 2.25 23.25 3.07
C PRO A 21 0.85 22.69 3.37
N ALA A 22 0.05 22.35 2.36
CA ALA A 22 -1.27 21.74 2.54
C ALA A 22 -1.17 20.36 3.21
N LEU A 23 -0.16 19.57 2.81
CA LEU A 23 0.14 18.30 3.46
C LEU A 23 0.59 18.53 4.91
N ASP A 24 1.45 19.51 5.17
CA ASP A 24 1.93 19.81 6.51
C ASP A 24 0.80 20.28 7.45
N ALA A 25 -0.15 21.05 6.94
CA ALA A 25 -1.36 21.44 7.66
C ALA A 25 -2.23 20.22 8.00
N ALA A 26 -2.47 19.33 7.02
CA ALA A 26 -3.22 18.10 7.22
C ALA A 26 -2.54 17.17 8.24
N LEU A 27 -1.22 17.02 8.18
CA LEU A 27 -0.43 16.24 9.14
C LEU A 27 -0.52 16.82 10.56
N THR A 28 -0.45 18.15 10.68
CA THR A 28 -0.59 18.83 11.98
C THR A 28 -1.97 18.60 12.59
N ALA A 29 -3.03 18.70 11.78
CA ALA A 29 -4.41 18.48 12.23
C ALA A 29 -4.67 17.02 12.64
N LEU A 30 -4.10 16.06 11.92
CA LEU A 30 -4.30 14.63 12.16
C LEU A 30 -3.38 14.03 13.23
N ALA A 31 -2.25 14.68 13.53
CA ALA A 31 -1.26 14.22 14.50
C ALA A 31 -0.85 15.36 15.47
N PRO A 32 -1.78 15.92 16.25
CA PRO A 32 -1.47 17.03 17.16
C PRO A 32 -0.44 16.66 18.23
N SER A 33 -0.29 15.37 18.54
CA SER A 33 0.71 14.86 19.48
C SER A 33 2.16 15.03 19.02
N VAL A 34 2.40 15.32 17.73
CA VAL A 34 3.76 15.46 17.15
C VAL A 34 4.32 16.89 17.35
N GLY A 35 3.56 17.80 17.96
CA GLY A 35 4.10 19.06 18.50
C GLY A 35 4.52 20.08 17.44
N GLY A 36 3.89 20.09 16.26
CA GLY A 36 4.07 21.09 15.21
C GLY A 36 5.26 20.86 14.27
N ASN A 37 6.27 20.06 14.67
CA ASN A 37 7.32 19.62 13.74
C ASN A 37 6.88 18.37 12.98
N VAL A 38 6.19 18.54 11.86
CA VAL A 38 5.69 17.45 11.02
C VAL A 38 6.72 16.85 10.07
N ALA A 39 7.94 17.40 9.98
CA ALA A 39 8.95 16.93 9.02
C ALA A 39 9.33 15.45 9.20
N PRO A 40 9.55 14.92 10.43
CA PRO A 40 9.81 13.50 10.63
C PRO A 40 8.62 12.62 10.23
N LEU A 41 7.40 13.07 10.55
CA LEU A 41 6.17 12.36 10.20
C LEU A 41 5.96 12.30 8.68
N ARG A 42 6.21 13.42 7.98
CA ARG A 42 6.17 13.50 6.52
C ARG A 42 7.20 12.56 5.88
N ALA A 43 8.44 12.59 6.36
CA ALA A 43 9.50 11.71 5.87
C ALA A 43 9.18 10.23 6.10
N ALA A 44 8.67 9.88 7.28
CA ALA A 44 8.28 8.51 7.62
C ALA A 44 7.06 8.01 6.84
N MET A 45 6.18 8.91 6.39
CA MET A 45 5.00 8.57 5.59
C MET A 45 5.35 8.07 4.19
N VAL A 46 6.42 8.58 3.57
CA VAL A 46 6.83 8.22 2.20
C VAL A 46 7.07 6.70 2.03
N PRO A 47 7.94 6.04 2.81
CA PRO A 47 8.17 4.60 2.66
C PRO A 47 6.92 3.78 2.99
N LEU A 48 6.05 4.27 3.88
CA LEU A 48 4.76 3.63 4.17
C LEU A 48 3.83 3.65 2.94
N ALA A 49 3.68 4.82 2.30
CA ALA A 49 2.84 4.98 1.12
C ALA A 49 3.37 4.16 -0.08
N GLN A 50 4.70 4.10 -0.24
CA GLN A 50 5.35 3.25 -1.25
C GLN A 50 5.08 1.76 -0.99
N ALA A 51 5.25 1.30 0.25
CA ALA A 51 5.01 -0.10 0.61
C ALA A 51 3.52 -0.49 0.44
N LEU A 52 2.59 0.40 0.78
CA LEU A 52 1.16 0.18 0.53
C LEU A 52 0.85 0.12 -0.97
N THR A 53 1.46 0.99 -1.78
CA THR A 53 1.31 0.96 -3.25
C THR A 53 1.79 -0.36 -3.83
N ALA A 54 2.98 -0.83 -3.41
CA ALA A 54 3.53 -2.11 -3.84
C ALA A 54 2.64 -3.29 -3.42
N LEU A 55 2.05 -3.24 -2.22
CA LEU A 55 1.12 -4.26 -1.75
C LEU A 55 -0.18 -4.28 -2.57
N VAL A 56 -0.75 -3.11 -2.88
CA VAL A 56 -1.95 -3.00 -3.73
C VAL A 56 -1.65 -3.55 -5.13
N GLN A 57 -0.52 -3.18 -5.73
CA GLN A 57 -0.11 -3.68 -7.04
C GLN A 57 0.07 -5.20 -7.04
N ALA A 58 0.80 -5.76 -6.07
CA ALA A 58 1.03 -7.21 -6.01
C ALA A 58 -0.27 -8.02 -5.85
N ASN A 59 -1.27 -7.47 -5.14
CA ASN A 59 -2.59 -8.10 -5.04
C ASN A 59 -3.38 -8.00 -6.37
N ALA A 60 -3.26 -6.89 -7.10
CA ALA A 60 -3.85 -6.77 -8.43
C ALA A 60 -3.23 -7.76 -9.42
N ASP A 61 -1.91 -7.94 -9.40
CA ASP A 61 -1.18 -8.88 -10.26
C ASP A 61 -1.61 -10.33 -10.03
N ILE A 62 -1.89 -10.73 -8.78
CA ILE A 62 -2.48 -12.04 -8.46
C ILE A 62 -3.82 -12.21 -9.17
N GLY A 63 -4.67 -11.18 -9.16
CA GLY A 63 -5.97 -11.18 -9.82
C GLY A 63 -5.83 -11.37 -11.33
N LEU A 64 -4.97 -10.59 -11.98
CA LEU A 64 -4.71 -10.66 -13.41
C LEU A 64 -4.25 -12.06 -13.84
N VAL A 65 -3.27 -12.64 -13.13
CA VAL A 65 -2.77 -13.98 -13.43
C VAL A 65 -3.84 -15.05 -13.18
N ALA A 66 -4.66 -14.89 -12.14
CA ALA A 66 -5.75 -15.83 -11.86
C ALA A 66 -6.83 -15.80 -12.96
N ASP A 67 -7.19 -14.62 -13.45
CA ASP A 67 -8.17 -14.45 -14.52
C ASP A 67 -7.65 -14.99 -15.86
N GLU A 68 -6.38 -14.74 -16.16
CA GLU A 68 -5.72 -15.33 -17.32
C GLU A 68 -5.70 -16.86 -17.21
N LEU A 69 -5.31 -17.42 -16.07
CA LEU A 69 -5.30 -18.86 -15.84
C LEU A 69 -6.69 -19.49 -16.01
N ARG A 70 -7.75 -18.85 -15.50
CA ARG A 70 -9.15 -19.29 -15.70
C ARG A 70 -9.53 -19.30 -17.18
N ARG A 71 -9.13 -18.27 -17.93
CA ARG A 71 -9.40 -18.16 -19.36
C ARG A 71 -8.75 -19.29 -20.14
N TYR A 72 -7.46 -19.56 -19.90
CA TYR A 72 -6.74 -20.64 -20.57
C TYR A 72 -7.27 -22.02 -20.17
N GLN A 73 -7.67 -22.22 -18.92
CA GLN A 73 -8.25 -23.48 -18.46
C GLN A 73 -9.63 -23.76 -19.09
N LYS A 74 -10.45 -22.74 -19.30
CA LYS A 74 -11.79 -22.88 -19.91
C LYS A 74 -11.75 -23.47 -21.32
N PHE A 75 -10.69 -23.18 -22.08
CA PHE A 75 -10.53 -23.62 -23.47
C PHE A 75 -9.44 -24.69 -23.65
N ALA A 76 -8.90 -25.23 -22.56
CA ALA A 76 -7.90 -26.27 -22.63
C ALA A 76 -8.52 -27.59 -23.09
N ALA A 77 -7.94 -28.22 -24.12
CA ALA A 77 -8.34 -29.55 -24.53
C ALA A 77 -8.02 -30.59 -23.43
N PRO A 78 -8.84 -31.63 -23.27
CA PRO A 78 -8.54 -32.73 -22.35
C PRO A 78 -7.19 -33.39 -22.70
N GLY A 79 -6.32 -33.57 -21.71
CA GLY A 79 -5.01 -34.21 -21.90
C GLY A 79 -3.85 -33.47 -21.24
N LYS A 80 -2.67 -33.52 -21.88
CA LYS A 80 -1.45 -32.91 -21.32
C LYS A 80 -1.59 -31.38 -21.24
N PRO A 81 -1.20 -30.74 -20.12
CA PRO A 81 -1.24 -29.29 -19.99
C PRO A 81 -0.40 -28.62 -21.08
N SER A 82 -0.92 -27.56 -21.69
CA SER A 82 -0.15 -26.76 -22.63
C SER A 82 1.01 -26.05 -21.92
N LEU A 83 2.09 -25.78 -22.67
CA LEU A 83 3.23 -25.00 -22.17
C LEU A 83 2.77 -23.68 -21.54
N GLN A 84 1.79 -23.01 -22.15
CA GLN A 84 1.22 -21.75 -21.67
C GLN A 84 0.60 -21.88 -20.27
N ILE A 85 -0.20 -22.93 -20.01
CA ILE A 85 -0.78 -23.18 -18.67
C ILE A 85 0.32 -23.44 -17.64
N VAL A 86 1.39 -24.14 -18.02
CA VAL A 86 2.53 -24.39 -17.12
C VAL A 86 3.25 -23.08 -16.78
N GLN A 87 3.49 -22.21 -17.76
CA GLN A 87 4.11 -20.90 -17.52
C GLN A 87 3.23 -20.00 -16.64
N LEU A 88 1.91 -19.96 -16.89
CA LEU A 88 0.98 -19.19 -16.07
C LEU A 88 0.95 -19.66 -14.61
N ARG A 89 1.06 -20.97 -14.37
CA ARG A 89 1.17 -21.51 -12.99
C ARG A 89 2.47 -21.10 -12.31
N LYS A 90 3.60 -21.09 -13.05
CA LYS A 90 4.87 -20.59 -12.52
C LYS A 90 4.76 -19.10 -12.18
N GLN A 91 4.22 -18.30 -13.10
CA GLN A 91 3.96 -16.88 -12.87
C GLN A 91 3.05 -16.67 -11.66
N GLN A 92 2.00 -17.50 -11.50
CA GLN A 92 1.11 -17.46 -10.34
C GLN A 92 1.87 -17.68 -9.01
N ALA A 93 2.81 -18.62 -8.98
CA ALA A 93 3.65 -18.83 -7.80
C ALA A 93 4.55 -17.61 -7.53
N THR A 94 5.15 -17.04 -8.58
CA THR A 94 5.99 -15.84 -8.47
C THR A 94 5.21 -14.63 -7.93
N VAL A 95 4.02 -14.33 -8.46
CA VAL A 95 3.22 -13.18 -7.99
C VAL A 95 2.69 -13.40 -6.57
N LYS A 96 2.37 -14.64 -6.18
CA LYS A 96 2.00 -14.97 -4.80
C LYS A 96 3.17 -14.71 -3.83
N GLN A 97 4.37 -15.09 -4.22
CA GLN A 97 5.57 -14.81 -3.43
C GLN A 97 5.84 -13.31 -3.33
N ALA A 98 5.73 -12.58 -4.44
CA ALA A 98 5.88 -11.12 -4.45
C ALA A 98 4.88 -10.43 -3.52
N ALA A 99 3.62 -10.86 -3.50
CA ALA A 99 2.61 -10.32 -2.60
C ALA A 99 2.88 -10.65 -1.12
N LEU A 100 3.45 -11.82 -0.83
CA LEU A 100 3.88 -12.16 0.53
C LEU A 100 5.00 -11.24 1.01
N ILE A 101 6.01 -10.99 0.17
CA ILE A 101 7.10 -10.06 0.44
C ILE A 101 6.55 -8.64 0.62
N ALA A 102 5.64 -8.19 -0.27
CA ALA A 102 5.02 -6.87 -0.15
C ALA A 102 4.22 -6.70 1.15
N ARG A 103 3.52 -7.75 1.63
CA ARG A 103 2.85 -7.75 2.94
C ARG A 103 3.85 -7.58 4.08
N GLN A 104 4.97 -8.30 4.06
CA GLN A 104 6.01 -8.18 5.08
C GLN A 104 6.65 -6.79 5.08
N ASN A 105 6.99 -6.26 3.90
CA ASN A 105 7.54 -4.92 3.75
C ASN A 105 6.57 -3.85 4.24
N PHE A 106 5.27 -3.98 3.96
CA PHE A 106 4.25 -3.06 4.47
C PHE A 106 4.12 -3.11 6.00
N ALA A 107 4.19 -4.30 6.61
CA ALA A 107 4.20 -4.43 8.06
C ALA A 107 5.45 -3.76 8.67
N GLN A 108 6.64 -3.99 8.09
CA GLN A 108 7.88 -3.35 8.54
C GLN A 108 7.83 -1.83 8.40
N ALA A 109 7.38 -1.32 7.25
CA ALA A 109 7.22 0.11 7.01
C ALA A 109 6.20 0.73 7.97
N THR A 110 5.15 0.00 8.34
CA THR A 110 4.18 0.42 9.36
C THR A 110 4.84 0.61 10.72
N HIS A 111 5.64 -0.35 11.17
CA HIS A 111 6.35 -0.24 12.45
C HIS A 111 7.39 0.90 12.44
N ALA A 112 8.11 1.08 11.33
CA ALA A 112 9.02 2.20 11.16
C ALA A 112 8.29 3.55 11.18
N PHE A 113 7.17 3.66 10.46
CA PHE A 113 6.33 4.85 10.44
C PHE A 113 5.84 5.27 11.83
N LEU A 114 5.33 4.33 12.62
CA LEU A 114 4.86 4.62 13.98
C LEU A 114 5.99 5.12 14.88
N ARG A 115 7.16 4.46 14.81
CA ARG A 115 8.35 4.81 15.60
C ARG A 115 8.94 6.16 15.20
N ASP A 116 9.20 6.36 13.91
CA ASP A 116 9.92 7.52 13.39
C ASP A 116 9.00 8.74 13.25
N GLY A 117 7.69 8.52 13.06
CA GLY A 117 6.66 9.56 13.01
C GLY A 117 6.08 9.94 14.38
N GLY A 118 6.50 9.31 15.48
CA GLY A 118 6.03 9.62 16.83
C GLY A 118 4.55 9.28 17.07
N LEU A 119 4.01 8.29 16.34
CA LEU A 119 2.61 7.88 16.42
C LEU A 119 2.48 6.54 17.14
N THR A 120 1.39 6.39 17.90
CA THR A 120 1.04 5.12 18.55
C THR A 120 -0.25 4.58 17.96
N ALA A 121 -0.22 3.33 17.50
CA ALA A 121 -1.43 2.65 17.04
C ALA A 121 -2.37 2.34 18.23
N PRO A 122 -3.70 2.48 18.08
CA PRO A 122 -4.65 2.12 19.13
C PRO A 122 -4.55 0.65 19.52
N ALA A 123 -4.60 0.33 20.82
CA ALA A 123 -4.37 -1.02 21.35
C ALA A 123 -5.28 -2.13 20.78
N ARG A 124 -6.48 -1.77 20.30
CA ARG A 124 -7.46 -2.73 19.73
C ARG A 124 -7.48 -2.75 18.20
N ARG A 125 -6.44 -2.22 17.54
CA ARG A 125 -6.38 -2.12 16.08
C ARG A 125 -5.03 -2.62 15.58
N LEU A 126 -5.06 -3.40 14.51
CA LEU A 126 -3.83 -3.81 13.84
C LEU A 126 -3.07 -2.58 13.37
N PRO A 127 -1.73 -2.50 13.60
CA PRO A 127 -0.93 -1.37 13.14
C PRO A 127 -1.08 -1.09 11.65
N THR A 128 -1.15 -2.13 10.83
CA THR A 128 -1.32 -2.03 9.37
C THR A 128 -2.67 -1.41 9.00
N ASP A 129 -3.75 -1.82 9.67
CA ASP A 129 -5.10 -1.26 9.44
C ASP A 129 -5.19 0.20 9.89
N PHE A 130 -4.48 0.54 10.97
CA PHE A 130 -4.35 1.92 11.42
C PHE A 130 -3.61 2.75 10.37
N ALA A 131 -2.45 2.28 9.91
CA ALA A 131 -1.62 2.98 8.93
C ALA A 131 -2.34 3.19 7.59
N THR A 132 -3.04 2.18 7.06
CA THR A 132 -3.85 2.31 5.84
C THR A 132 -4.96 3.35 6.01
N ALA A 133 -5.67 3.33 7.14
CA ALA A 133 -6.72 4.32 7.38
C ALA A 133 -6.19 5.73 7.62
N TRP A 134 -5.03 5.84 8.26
CA TRP A 134 -4.37 7.12 8.50
C TRP A 134 -3.94 7.75 7.16
N LEU A 135 -3.30 7.00 6.26
CA LEU A 135 -3.00 7.45 4.90
C LEU A 135 -4.26 7.89 4.14
N GLY A 136 -5.37 7.16 4.30
CA GLY A 136 -6.65 7.54 3.70
C GLY A 136 -7.21 8.86 4.23
N LYS A 137 -7.04 9.14 5.52
CA LYS A 137 -7.43 10.43 6.12
C LYS A 137 -6.56 11.57 5.63
N VAL A 138 -5.25 11.36 5.52
CA VAL A 138 -4.33 12.38 4.98
C VAL A 138 -4.67 12.68 3.53
N ALA A 139 -4.87 11.64 2.70
CA ALA A 139 -5.29 11.81 1.30
C ALA A 139 -6.61 12.60 1.18
N ALA A 140 -7.60 12.28 2.02
CA ALA A 140 -8.88 12.98 2.03
C ALA A 140 -8.77 14.44 2.50
N ALA A 141 -7.93 14.72 3.49
CA ALA A 141 -7.71 16.07 4.00
C ALA A 141 -7.05 16.97 2.94
N VAL A 142 -6.04 16.44 2.26
CA VAL A 142 -5.30 17.18 1.22
C VAL A 142 -6.09 17.34 -0.09
N ALA A 143 -7.07 16.47 -0.35
CA ALA A 143 -7.99 16.60 -1.48
C ALA A 143 -9.14 17.60 -1.24
N ALA A 144 -9.35 18.02 0.01
CA ALA A 144 -10.40 18.95 0.41
C ALA A 144 -9.92 20.41 0.50
N GLU A 145 -8.61 20.65 0.43
CA GLU A 145 -7.98 21.98 0.27
C GLU A 145 -7.81 22.36 -1.20
#